data_AF-A0A822BJN9-F1
#
_entry.id   AF-A0A822BJN9-F1
#
_cell.length_a   1.000
_cell.length_b   1.000
_cell.length_c   1.000
_cell.angle_alpha   90.00
_cell.angle_beta   90.00
_cell.angle_gamma   90.00
#
_symmetry.space_group_name_H-M   'P 1'
#
loop_
_entity.id
_entity.type
_entity.pdbx_description
1 polymer ?
#
loop_
_entity_poly.entity_id
_entity_poly.type
_entity_poly.pdbx_seq_one_letter_code
_entity_poly.pdbx_strand_id
1 'polypeptide(L)'
;LAHIDGEVATARGATEAKCIYTYNWVYSTMPEEKVLQTTGNIQALSYLTFILFMILGPKFFHIYLTAPIDILEKIVPQVDKKGYRAIVVTCDDPTTRVRDHILPLFLEASEYIDPTIFQTVETANINMNDLCSEPTLTKKAITWTNLERLRKLTRLPIICKGILSPIDAEIAIKYGANGIIVSNHGSRLIDTTVPAIECLKEIINVVDGRAEGKVCLMTISNMFLALKDLR
;
A
#
# COMPACT_ATOMS: atom_id res chain seq x y z
N LEU A 1 2.34 8.09 -16.23
CA LEU A 1 2.91 7.16 -17.24
C LEU A 1 1.88 6.56 -18.20
N ALA A 2 0.81 5.91 -17.71
CA ALA A 2 -0.12 5.19 -18.60
C ALA A 2 -1.26 6.06 -19.18
N HIS A 3 -1.70 7.10 -18.46
CA HIS A 3 -2.80 7.97 -18.85
C HIS A 3 -2.63 9.36 -18.21
N ILE A 4 -3.13 10.41 -18.87
CA ILE A 4 -3.01 11.80 -18.39
C ILE A 4 -3.77 12.05 -17.08
N ASP A 5 -4.88 11.34 -16.88
CA ASP A 5 -5.64 11.40 -15.62
C ASP A 5 -4.99 10.58 -14.49
N GLY A 6 -3.91 9.84 -14.75
CA GLY A 6 -3.14 9.12 -13.74
C GLY A 6 -4.00 8.29 -12.78
N GLU A 7 -3.74 8.45 -11.48
CA GLU A 7 -4.43 7.75 -10.39
C GLU A 7 -5.92 8.10 -10.30
N VAL A 8 -6.35 9.27 -10.79
CA VAL A 8 -7.77 9.66 -10.79
C VAL A 8 -8.61 8.71 -11.65
N ALA A 9 -8.12 8.37 -12.86
CA ALA A 9 -8.82 7.42 -13.73
C ALA A 9 -8.87 6.02 -13.10
N THR A 10 -7.76 5.57 -12.50
CA THR A 10 -7.71 4.26 -11.81
C THR A 10 -8.67 4.21 -10.63
N ALA A 11 -8.74 5.28 -9.82
CA ALA A 11 -9.64 5.36 -8.69
C ALA A 11 -11.12 5.39 -9.11
N ARG A 12 -11.45 6.10 -10.21
CA ARG A 12 -12.80 6.06 -10.82
C ARG A 12 -13.16 4.65 -11.29
N GLY A 13 -12.28 4.01 -12.07
CA GLY A 13 -12.51 2.65 -12.55
C GLY A 13 -12.68 1.64 -11.42
N ALA A 14 -11.87 1.73 -10.36
CA ALA A 14 -12.03 0.90 -9.16
C ALA A 14 -13.37 1.13 -8.46
N THR A 15 -13.83 2.40 -8.39
CA THR A 15 -15.12 2.74 -7.81
C THR A 15 -16.29 2.18 -8.62
N GLU A 16 -16.26 2.35 -9.94
CA GLU A 16 -17.27 1.80 -10.86
C GLU A 16 -17.31 0.26 -10.80
N ALA A 17 -16.13 -0.38 -10.71
CA ALA A 17 -16.00 -1.83 -10.53
C ALA A 17 -16.33 -2.31 -9.12
N LYS A 18 -16.60 -1.40 -8.16
CA LYS A 18 -16.85 -1.71 -6.74
C LYS A 18 -15.70 -2.46 -6.09
N CYS A 19 -14.46 -2.13 -6.47
CA CYS A 19 -13.23 -2.70 -5.95
C CYS A 19 -12.52 -1.74 -4.99
N ILE A 20 -11.65 -2.30 -4.16
CA ILE A 20 -10.74 -1.53 -3.31
C ILE A 20 -9.72 -0.81 -4.20
N TYR A 21 -9.57 0.49 -3.99
CA TYR A 21 -8.46 1.27 -4.56
C TYR A 21 -7.38 1.47 -3.50
N THR A 22 -6.12 1.23 -3.88
CA THR A 22 -4.97 1.44 -3.00
C THR A 22 -4.17 2.65 -3.52
N TYR A 23 -4.17 3.74 -2.76
CA TYR A 23 -3.42 4.95 -3.08
C TYR A 23 -1.96 4.81 -2.64
N ASN A 24 -1.01 4.80 -3.58
CA ASN A 24 0.41 4.78 -3.28
C ASN A 24 0.89 6.20 -2.97
N TRP A 25 1.25 6.46 -1.71
CA TRP A 25 1.60 7.81 -1.26
C TRP A 25 2.89 8.34 -1.89
N VAL A 26 3.93 7.51 -2.05
CA VAL A 26 5.28 7.98 -2.43
C VAL A 26 5.45 8.14 -3.93
N TYR A 27 4.74 7.33 -4.72
CA TYR A 27 4.91 7.28 -6.18
C TYR A 27 3.69 7.75 -6.96
N SER A 28 2.75 8.46 -6.32
CA SER A 28 1.58 9.00 -7.01
C SER A 28 1.96 10.21 -7.87
N THR A 29 1.39 10.27 -9.07
CA THR A 29 1.52 11.42 -9.98
C THR A 29 0.41 12.44 -9.84
N MET A 30 -0.65 12.10 -9.08
CA MET A 30 -1.80 12.97 -8.83
C MET A 30 -1.86 13.34 -7.34
N PRO A 31 -2.27 14.59 -7.02
CA PRO A 31 -2.53 14.99 -5.65
C PRO A 31 -3.54 14.09 -4.96
N GLU A 32 -3.22 13.69 -3.74
CA GLU A 32 -4.05 12.80 -2.91
C GLU A 32 -5.50 13.30 -2.86
N GLU A 33 -5.69 14.60 -2.61
CA GLU A 33 -7.02 15.21 -2.54
C GLU A 33 -7.83 15.01 -3.82
N LYS A 34 -7.19 15.17 -4.98
CA LYS A 34 -7.83 14.98 -6.29
C LYS A 34 -8.29 13.54 -6.50
N VAL A 35 -7.49 12.56 -6.05
CA VAL A 35 -7.83 11.13 -6.10
C VAL A 35 -8.93 10.79 -5.08
N LEU A 36 -8.94 11.45 -3.92
CA LEU A 36 -9.98 11.26 -2.90
C LEU A 36 -11.33 11.86 -3.33
N GLN A 37 -11.34 12.97 -4.07
CA GLN A 37 -12.57 13.61 -4.56
C GLN A 37 -13.27 12.78 -5.65
N THR A 38 -12.54 12.02 -6.46
CA THR A 38 -13.11 11.25 -7.58
C THR A 38 -13.87 10.01 -7.15
N THR A 39 -13.63 9.60 -5.91
CA THR A 39 -14.24 8.43 -5.27
C THR A 39 -15.45 8.82 -4.41
N GLY A 40 -15.91 10.08 -4.50
CA GLY A 40 -17.08 10.59 -3.77
C GLY A 40 -17.71 11.85 -4.36
N ASN A 41 -18.46 11.72 -5.47
CA ASN A 41 -19.64 12.55 -5.77
C ASN A 41 -20.49 11.92 -6.88
N ILE A 42 -21.45 11.05 -6.53
CA ILE A 42 -22.47 10.57 -7.48
C ILE A 42 -23.85 10.67 -6.81
N GLN A 43 -24.69 11.58 -7.31
CA GLN A 43 -26.09 11.77 -6.91
C GLN A 43 -27.03 10.76 -7.63
N ALA A 44 -28.19 10.48 -7.02
CA ALA A 44 -29.40 9.76 -7.52
C ALA A 44 -29.66 8.21 -7.34
N LEU A 45 -30.22 7.85 -6.16
CA LEU A 45 -31.02 6.68 -5.67
C LEU A 45 -30.94 5.28 -6.36
N SER A 46 -30.73 4.12 -5.69
CA SER A 46 -31.32 3.54 -4.47
C SER A 46 -30.34 3.14 -3.34
N TYR A 47 -30.22 3.96 -2.31
CA TYR A 47 -28.96 4.72 -2.28
C TYR A 47 -28.21 4.52 -0.97
N LEU A 48 -28.69 4.99 0.17
CA LEU A 48 -27.82 5.45 1.26
C LEU A 48 -26.73 4.47 1.79
N THR A 49 -26.98 3.17 1.95
CA THR A 49 -25.99 2.22 2.53
C THR A 49 -25.01 1.65 1.48
N PHE A 50 -25.52 1.35 0.28
CA PHE A 50 -24.69 1.04 -0.89
C PHE A 50 -23.90 2.29 -1.34
N ILE A 51 -24.51 3.46 -1.22
CA ILE A 51 -23.92 4.78 -1.39
C ILE A 51 -22.88 5.11 -0.34
N LEU A 52 -23.04 4.78 0.94
CA LEU A 52 -21.97 5.04 1.90
C LEU A 52 -20.74 4.20 1.59
N PHE A 53 -20.94 2.94 1.18
CA PHE A 53 -19.87 2.08 0.70
C PHE A 53 -19.25 2.58 -0.63
N MET A 54 -20.07 3.13 -1.56
CA MET A 54 -19.62 3.67 -2.86
C MET A 54 -19.11 5.13 -2.83
N ILE A 55 -19.56 5.98 -1.90
CA ILE A 55 -19.16 7.39 -1.72
C ILE A 55 -17.88 7.47 -0.90
N LEU A 56 -17.66 6.51 0.01
CA LEU A 56 -16.43 6.49 0.80
C LEU A 56 -15.38 5.60 0.16
N GLY A 57 -15.77 4.46 -0.44
CA GLY A 57 -14.87 3.45 -0.98
C GLY A 57 -13.90 2.89 0.07
N PRO A 58 -13.62 1.58 0.12
CA PRO A 58 -12.44 1.14 0.85
C PRO A 58 -11.21 1.63 0.09
N LYS A 59 -10.73 2.82 0.46
CA LYS A 59 -9.45 3.35 0.03
C LYS A 59 -8.42 2.84 1.01
N PHE A 60 -7.41 2.15 0.50
CA PHE A 60 -6.25 1.78 1.28
C PHE A 60 -5.14 2.80 1.04
N PHE A 61 -4.48 3.22 2.10
CA PHE A 61 -3.32 4.11 2.01
C PHE A 61 -2.06 3.26 2.00
N HIS A 62 -1.24 3.38 0.96
CA HIS A 62 -0.07 2.53 0.77
C HIS A 62 1.22 3.29 1.03
N ILE A 63 1.99 2.77 1.98
CA ILE A 63 3.28 3.31 2.44
C ILE A 63 4.37 2.23 2.43
N TYR A 64 5.60 2.66 2.69
CA TYR A 64 6.78 1.81 2.76
C TYR A 64 7.36 1.85 4.17
N LEU A 65 7.67 0.68 4.78
CA LEU A 65 8.30 0.65 6.12
C LEU A 65 9.71 1.25 6.13
N THR A 66 10.32 1.44 4.97
CA THR A 66 11.61 2.12 4.81
C THR A 66 11.53 3.63 5.03
N ALA A 67 10.33 4.21 5.08
CA ALA A 67 10.14 5.61 5.39
C ALA A 67 10.63 5.94 6.82
N PRO A 68 11.35 7.06 7.01
CA PRO A 68 11.73 7.55 8.34
C PRO A 68 10.52 7.61 9.29
N ILE A 69 10.73 7.22 10.54
CA ILE A 69 9.63 7.13 11.52
C ILE A 69 9.00 8.49 11.82
N ASP A 70 9.80 9.56 11.83
CA ASP A 70 9.37 10.94 12.01
C ASP A 70 8.44 11.43 10.88
N ILE A 71 8.58 10.87 9.68
CA ILE A 71 7.66 11.11 8.57
C ILE A 71 6.37 10.34 8.80
N LEU A 72 6.46 9.06 9.16
CA LEU A 72 5.28 8.24 9.46
C LEU A 72 4.45 8.84 10.61
N GLU A 73 5.09 9.35 11.65
CA GLU A 73 4.45 10.04 12.78
C GLU A 73 3.64 11.29 12.36
N LYS A 74 4.01 11.93 11.24
CA LYS A 74 3.29 13.10 10.72
C LYS A 74 2.15 12.73 9.79
N ILE A 75 2.36 11.74 8.92
CA ILE A 75 1.38 11.40 7.87
C ILE A 75 0.30 10.46 8.40
N VAL A 76 0.66 9.44 9.21
CA VAL A 76 -0.25 8.35 9.60
C VAL A 76 -1.46 8.87 10.39
N PRO A 77 -1.32 9.80 11.37
CA PRO A 77 -2.48 10.36 12.06
C PRO A 77 -3.44 11.14 11.15
N GLN A 78 -2.97 11.64 10.00
CA GLN A 78 -3.82 12.32 9.01
C GLN A 78 -4.59 11.31 8.16
N VAL A 79 -3.99 10.16 7.85
CA VAL A 79 -4.64 9.06 7.10
C VAL A 79 -5.93 8.63 7.79
N ASP A 80 -5.90 8.48 9.12
CA ASP A 80 -7.07 8.14 9.95
C ASP A 80 -8.24 9.14 9.78
N LYS A 81 -7.94 10.40 9.45
CA LYS A 81 -8.95 11.47 9.26
C LYS A 81 -9.44 11.61 7.82
N LYS A 82 -8.69 11.08 6.85
CA LYS A 82 -8.95 11.23 5.40
C LYS A 82 -9.90 10.18 4.82
N GLY A 83 -10.49 9.33 5.67
CA GLY A 83 -11.48 8.33 5.26
C GLY A 83 -10.89 7.02 4.71
N TYR A 84 -9.57 6.81 4.81
CA TYR A 84 -8.96 5.52 4.50
C TYR A 84 -9.43 4.43 5.47
N ARG A 85 -9.46 3.19 4.97
CA ARG A 85 -9.98 2.04 5.71
C ARG A 85 -8.93 1.02 6.13
N ALA A 86 -7.73 1.11 5.56
CA ALA A 86 -6.56 0.35 5.98
C ALA A 86 -5.29 1.05 5.51
N ILE A 87 -4.18 0.70 6.16
CA ILE A 87 -2.84 1.05 5.71
C ILE A 87 -2.20 -0.20 5.13
N VAL A 88 -1.93 -0.18 3.83
CA VAL A 88 -1.09 -1.20 3.18
C VAL A 88 0.36 -0.79 3.36
N VAL A 89 1.20 -1.72 3.78
CA VAL A 89 2.60 -1.45 4.02
C VAL A 89 3.50 -2.41 3.25
N THR A 90 4.40 -1.86 2.44
CA THR A 90 5.41 -2.65 1.71
C THR A 90 6.49 -3.13 2.67
N CYS A 91 6.67 -4.45 2.74
CA CYS A 91 7.74 -5.12 3.49
C CYS A 91 8.82 -5.73 2.57
N ASP A 92 8.59 -5.80 1.25
CA ASP A 92 9.45 -6.49 0.27
C ASP A 92 10.47 -5.59 -0.46
N ASP A 93 10.60 -4.31 -0.09
CA ASP A 93 11.46 -3.32 -0.78
C ASP A 93 12.59 -2.75 0.11
N PRO A 94 13.48 -3.59 0.68
CA PRO A 94 14.52 -3.14 1.62
C PRO A 94 15.81 -2.65 0.95
N THR A 95 16.00 -2.89 -0.35
CA THR A 95 17.28 -2.63 -1.05
C THR A 95 17.08 -2.01 -2.43
N THR A 96 18.16 -1.45 -2.97
CA THR A 96 18.23 -1.03 -4.37
C THR A 96 17.89 -2.17 -5.30
N ARG A 97 17.11 -1.85 -6.33
CA ARG A 97 16.60 -2.78 -7.32
C ARG A 97 17.68 -3.02 -8.35
N VAL A 98 18.00 -4.28 -8.65
CA VAL A 98 18.84 -4.61 -9.80
C VAL A 98 17.94 -4.54 -11.04
N ARG A 99 17.87 -3.37 -11.67
CA ARG A 99 17.14 -3.16 -12.93
C ARG A 99 17.95 -2.35 -13.91
N ASP A 100 18.98 -2.97 -14.48
CA ASP A 100 19.93 -2.28 -15.37
C ASP A 100 19.25 -1.61 -16.58
N HIS A 101 18.11 -2.13 -17.04
CA HIS A 101 17.40 -1.62 -18.22
C HIS A 101 16.17 -0.73 -17.93
N ILE A 102 15.55 -0.83 -16.75
CA ILE A 102 14.33 -0.04 -16.39
C ILE A 102 14.68 1.17 -15.54
N LEU A 103 15.86 1.22 -14.92
CA LEU A 103 16.26 2.32 -14.05
C LEU A 103 16.14 3.70 -14.74
N PRO A 104 16.58 3.91 -16.01
CA PRO A 104 16.40 5.21 -16.67
C PRO A 104 14.93 5.61 -16.83
N LEU A 105 14.06 4.67 -17.20
CA LEU A 105 12.62 4.91 -17.33
C LEU A 105 11.96 5.20 -15.98
N PHE A 106 12.44 4.58 -14.92
CA PHE A 106 11.97 4.85 -13.56
C PHE A 106 12.37 6.26 -13.10
N LEU A 107 13.60 6.69 -13.39
CA LEU A 107 14.07 8.04 -13.11
C LEU A 107 13.26 9.09 -13.86
N GLU A 108 13.03 8.89 -15.16
CA GLU A 108 12.17 9.77 -15.97
C GLU A 108 10.73 9.81 -15.41
N ALA A 109 10.17 8.65 -15.06
CA ALA A 109 8.85 8.57 -14.46
C ALA A 109 8.74 9.33 -13.13
N SER A 110 9.84 9.41 -12.40
CA SER A 110 9.87 10.04 -11.08
C SER A 110 9.74 11.56 -11.12
N GLU A 111 10.04 12.18 -12.26
CA GLU A 111 9.82 13.61 -12.50
C GLU A 111 8.34 13.99 -12.48
N TYR A 112 7.45 13.01 -12.65
CA TYR A 112 6.01 13.19 -12.64
C TYR A 112 5.37 12.95 -11.27
N ILE A 113 6.15 12.61 -10.23
CA ILE A 113 5.62 12.44 -8.87
C ILE A 113 5.06 13.77 -8.38
N ASP A 114 3.88 13.72 -7.75
CA ASP A 114 3.23 14.92 -7.24
C ASP A 114 4.10 15.62 -6.18
N PRO A 115 4.52 16.88 -6.40
CA PRO A 115 5.40 17.58 -5.47
C PRO A 115 4.76 17.83 -4.10
N THR A 116 3.42 17.81 -3.98
CA THR A 116 2.75 18.06 -2.68
C THR A 116 2.94 16.93 -1.67
N ILE A 117 3.27 15.72 -2.13
CA ILE A 117 3.61 14.55 -1.29
C ILE A 117 4.71 14.93 -0.29
N PHE A 118 5.69 15.72 -0.72
CA PHE A 118 6.87 16.08 0.07
C PHE A 118 6.75 17.43 0.78
N GLN A 119 5.87 18.33 0.33
CA GLN A 119 5.51 19.55 1.06
C GLN A 119 4.84 19.23 2.40
N THR A 120 4.06 18.14 2.45
CA THR A 120 3.47 17.63 3.71
C THR A 120 4.55 17.24 4.75
N VAL A 121 5.82 17.16 4.33
CA VAL A 121 6.96 16.64 5.08
C VAL A 121 8.10 17.66 5.19
N GLU A 122 7.78 18.97 5.13
CA GLU A 122 8.67 20.16 5.08
C GLU A 122 9.82 20.28 6.12
N THR A 123 10.08 19.24 6.91
CA THR A 123 11.13 19.16 7.93
C THR A 123 12.20 18.10 7.70
N ALA A 124 12.04 17.23 6.70
CA ALA A 124 13.05 16.23 6.40
C ALA A 124 13.81 16.70 5.15
N ASN A 125 15.06 17.13 5.30
CA ASN A 125 15.98 17.46 4.20
C ASN A 125 16.20 16.23 3.27
N ILE A 126 15.18 15.81 2.53
CA ILE A 126 15.20 14.65 1.65
C ILE A 126 15.29 15.18 0.22
N ASN A 127 16.39 14.89 -0.44
CA ASN A 127 16.59 15.24 -1.83
C ASN A 127 15.67 14.37 -2.71
N MET A 128 14.96 14.99 -3.65
CA MET A 128 14.12 14.30 -4.64
C MET A 128 14.88 13.24 -5.43
N ASN A 129 16.17 13.47 -5.70
CA ASN A 129 17.01 12.49 -6.37
C ASN A 129 17.24 11.26 -5.49
N ASP A 130 17.31 11.38 -4.17
CA ASP A 130 17.57 10.25 -3.26
C ASP A 130 16.34 9.33 -3.12
N LEU A 131 15.12 9.85 -3.27
CA LEU A 131 13.87 9.06 -3.27
C LEU A 131 13.67 8.23 -4.54
N CYS A 132 14.09 8.80 -5.66
CA CYS A 132 13.79 8.33 -7.00
C CYS A 132 14.94 7.51 -7.61
N SER A 133 16.19 7.81 -7.26
CA SER A 133 17.35 7.00 -7.64
C SER A 133 17.61 5.84 -6.69
N GLU A 134 17.19 5.94 -5.43
CA GLU A 134 17.39 4.94 -4.39
C GLU A 134 16.05 4.65 -3.67
N PRO A 135 15.29 3.61 -4.03
CA PRO A 135 13.95 3.36 -3.50
C PRO A 135 13.89 3.06 -1.99
N THR A 136 15.02 3.04 -1.30
CA THR A 136 15.08 3.06 0.15
C THR A 136 15.14 4.49 0.65
N LEU A 137 14.01 5.01 1.11
CA LEU A 137 13.90 6.27 1.84
C LEU A 137 14.89 6.42 3.03
N THR A 138 15.62 5.36 3.44
CA THR A 138 16.64 5.43 4.50
C THR A 138 17.86 4.48 4.40
N LYS A 139 18.01 3.59 3.40
CA LYS A 139 18.99 2.47 3.43
C LYS A 139 18.99 1.64 4.74
N LYS A 140 17.92 1.70 5.54
CA LYS A 140 17.81 0.98 6.81
C LYS A 140 17.03 -0.32 6.61
N ALA A 141 17.55 -1.39 7.19
CA ALA A 141 16.84 -2.67 7.24
C ALA A 141 15.46 -2.47 7.87
N ILE A 142 14.44 -3.01 7.21
CA ILE A 142 13.08 -3.08 7.74
C ILE A 142 13.10 -4.10 8.88
N THR A 143 12.61 -3.72 10.06
CA THR A 143 12.46 -4.63 11.21
C THR A 143 11.00 -4.75 11.61
N TRP A 144 10.64 -5.85 12.27
CA TRP A 144 9.30 -6.02 12.83
C TRP A 144 8.95 -4.95 13.88
N THR A 145 9.96 -4.36 14.54
CA THR A 145 9.78 -3.21 15.44
C THR A 145 9.28 -1.97 14.68
N ASN A 146 9.62 -1.79 13.40
CA ASN A 146 9.03 -0.71 12.58
C ASN A 146 7.52 -0.90 12.45
N LEU A 147 7.05 -2.13 12.25
CA LEU A 147 5.62 -2.46 12.20
C LEU A 147 4.94 -2.21 13.55
N GLU A 148 5.58 -2.57 14.67
CA GLU A 148 5.07 -2.28 16.01
C GLU A 148 4.90 -0.77 16.26
N ARG A 149 5.87 0.03 15.80
CA ARG A 149 5.81 1.50 15.90
C ARG A 149 4.67 2.05 15.04
N LEU A 150 4.55 1.60 13.80
CA LEU A 150 3.43 1.98 12.92
C LEU A 150 2.08 1.63 13.57
N ARG A 151 1.98 0.45 14.19
CA ARG A 151 0.77 0.02 14.89
C ARG A 151 0.35 0.98 16.01
N LYS A 152 1.30 1.66 16.67
CA LYS A 152 1.05 2.66 17.72
C LYS A 152 0.55 4.00 17.17
N LEU A 153 0.70 4.28 15.87
CA LEU A 153 0.35 5.57 15.25
C LEU A 153 -1.07 5.65 14.69
N THR A 154 -1.74 4.51 14.51
CA THR A 154 -3.05 4.42 13.87
C THR A 154 -3.92 3.38 14.55
N ARG A 155 -5.24 3.49 14.40
CA ARG A 155 -6.19 2.39 14.70
C ARG A 155 -6.67 1.65 13.47
N LEU A 156 -6.34 2.13 12.26
CA LEU A 156 -6.73 1.47 11.02
C LEU A 156 -6.08 0.09 10.90
N PRO A 157 -6.75 -0.90 10.28
CA PRO A 157 -6.14 -2.17 9.92
C PRO A 157 -4.81 -1.97 9.17
N ILE A 158 -3.76 -2.68 9.57
CA ILE A 158 -2.48 -2.69 8.85
C ILE A 158 -2.40 -3.98 8.03
N ILE A 159 -2.07 -3.85 6.75
CA ILE A 159 -1.95 -4.97 5.81
C ILE A 159 -0.51 -5.03 5.29
N CYS A 160 0.23 -6.08 5.68
CA CYS A 160 1.61 -6.26 5.26
C CYS A 160 1.68 -6.86 3.86
N LYS A 161 2.20 -6.11 2.89
CA LYS A 161 2.41 -6.54 1.51
C LYS A 161 3.85 -7.00 1.29
N GLY A 162 4.01 -8.11 0.58
CA GLY A 162 5.31 -8.62 0.18
C GLY A 162 5.75 -9.88 0.93
N ILE A 163 4.82 -10.52 1.63
CA ILE A 163 5.11 -11.71 2.43
C ILE A 163 5.05 -12.94 1.52
N LEU A 164 6.13 -13.72 1.48
CA LEU A 164 6.25 -14.96 0.71
C LEU A 164 6.52 -16.19 1.59
N SER A 165 6.61 -16.00 2.91
CA SER A 165 6.89 -17.06 3.87
C SER A 165 5.76 -17.17 4.90
N PRO A 166 5.28 -18.38 5.23
CA PRO A 166 4.31 -18.58 6.31
C PRO A 166 4.85 -18.13 7.68
N ILE A 167 6.17 -18.27 7.91
CA ILE A 167 6.82 -17.83 9.15
C ILE A 167 6.74 -16.30 9.26
N ASP A 168 7.02 -15.58 8.17
CA ASP A 168 6.95 -14.12 8.16
C ASP A 168 5.50 -13.63 8.31
N ALA A 169 4.51 -14.37 7.78
CA ALA A 169 3.10 -14.07 8.00
C ALA A 169 2.73 -14.20 9.48
N GLU A 170 3.19 -15.25 10.16
CA GLU A 170 2.98 -15.43 11.61
C GLU A 170 3.62 -14.29 12.42
N ILE A 171 4.85 -13.91 12.07
CA ILE A 171 5.54 -12.80 12.75
C ILE A 171 4.81 -11.49 12.49
N ALA A 172 4.43 -11.18 11.25
CA ALA A 172 3.68 -9.96 10.92
C ALA A 172 2.38 -9.85 11.76
N ILE A 173 1.63 -10.95 11.86
CA ILE A 173 0.41 -11.06 12.68
C ILE A 173 0.72 -10.76 14.16
N LYS A 174 1.81 -11.34 14.71
CA LYS A 174 2.25 -11.12 16.09
C LYS A 174 2.61 -9.66 16.36
N TYR A 175 3.17 -8.97 15.38
CA TYR A 175 3.57 -7.56 15.47
C TYR A 175 2.45 -6.57 15.10
N GLY A 176 1.22 -7.04 14.93
CA GLY A 176 0.03 -6.19 14.80
C GLY A 176 -0.52 -6.03 13.38
N ALA A 177 -0.07 -6.84 12.41
CA ALA A 177 -0.73 -6.93 11.12
C ALA A 177 -2.16 -7.51 11.28
N ASN A 178 -3.11 -6.88 10.60
CA ASN A 178 -4.50 -7.31 10.46
C ASN A 178 -4.73 -8.09 9.16
N GLY A 179 -3.83 -7.93 8.19
CA GLY A 179 -3.87 -8.71 6.97
C GLY A 179 -2.52 -8.88 6.31
N ILE A 180 -2.46 -9.81 5.39
CA ILE A 180 -1.26 -10.16 4.63
C ILE A 180 -1.60 -10.06 3.14
N ILE A 181 -0.78 -9.36 2.36
CA ILE A 181 -0.80 -9.40 0.90
C ILE A 181 0.39 -10.24 0.43
N VAL A 182 0.11 -11.41 -0.13
CA VAL A 182 1.10 -12.30 -0.74
C VAL A 182 1.53 -11.70 -2.09
N SER A 183 2.81 -11.34 -2.19
CA SER A 183 3.35 -10.56 -3.30
C SER A 183 4.86 -10.74 -3.39
N ASN A 184 5.38 -10.88 -4.60
CA ASN A 184 6.81 -10.73 -4.91
C ASN A 184 7.09 -9.41 -5.65
N HIS A 185 6.19 -8.43 -5.46
CA HIS A 185 6.20 -7.12 -6.10
C HIS A 185 6.05 -7.16 -7.64
N GLY A 186 5.66 -8.31 -8.20
CA GLY A 186 5.66 -8.58 -9.64
C GLY A 186 7.04 -8.93 -10.16
N SER A 187 7.83 -9.69 -9.37
CA SER A 187 9.20 -10.11 -9.66
C SER A 187 10.16 -8.96 -9.95
N ARG A 188 9.87 -7.80 -9.37
CA ARG A 188 10.43 -6.51 -9.75
C ARG A 188 11.54 -6.01 -8.81
N LEU A 189 11.78 -6.74 -7.72
CA LEU A 189 12.71 -6.36 -6.65
C LEU A 189 13.83 -7.38 -6.53
N ILE A 190 13.49 -8.60 -6.10
CA ILE A 190 14.44 -9.70 -5.95
C ILE A 190 14.18 -10.69 -7.10
N ASP A 191 15.19 -10.86 -7.94
CA ASP A 191 15.15 -11.82 -9.04
C ASP A 191 15.13 -13.26 -8.50
N THR A 192 14.59 -14.20 -9.28
CA THR A 192 14.47 -15.62 -8.93
C THR A 192 13.70 -15.91 -7.64
N THR A 193 12.86 -14.96 -7.20
CA THR A 193 11.91 -15.21 -6.11
C THR A 193 10.88 -16.27 -6.50
N VAL A 194 10.41 -17.01 -5.48
CA VAL A 194 9.32 -17.95 -5.65
C VAL A 194 8.08 -17.26 -6.23
N PRO A 195 7.31 -17.92 -7.12
CA PRO A 195 6.03 -17.41 -7.57
C PRO A 195 5.10 -17.17 -6.38
N ALA A 196 4.59 -15.95 -6.23
CA ALA A 196 3.76 -15.58 -5.06
C ALA A 196 2.53 -16.50 -4.87
N ILE A 197 2.02 -17.11 -5.93
CA ILE A 197 0.88 -18.04 -5.87
C ILE A 197 1.22 -19.33 -5.10
N GLU A 198 2.47 -19.80 -5.17
CA GLU A 198 2.90 -21.04 -4.52
C GLU A 198 2.93 -20.88 -3.00
N CYS A 199 3.19 -19.66 -2.51
CA CYS A 199 3.20 -19.32 -1.09
C CYS A 199 1.79 -19.19 -0.48
N LEU A 200 0.77 -18.98 -1.32
CA LEU A 200 -0.56 -18.53 -0.87
C LEU A 200 -1.21 -19.51 0.11
N LYS A 201 -1.19 -20.81 -0.22
CA LYS A 201 -1.87 -21.85 0.57
C LYS A 201 -1.34 -21.94 2.00
N GLU A 202 -0.02 -21.94 2.15
CA GLU A 202 0.61 -22.06 3.47
C GLU A 202 0.38 -20.81 4.31
N ILE A 203 0.43 -19.62 3.68
CA ILE A 203 0.15 -18.35 4.36
C ILE A 203 -1.32 -18.28 4.81
N ILE A 204 -2.28 -18.72 3.97
CA ILE A 204 -3.71 -18.79 4.36
C ILE A 204 -3.88 -19.65 5.61
N ASN A 205 -3.25 -20.84 5.66
CA ASN A 205 -3.36 -21.73 6.82
C ASN A 205 -2.86 -21.07 8.12
N VAL A 206 -1.78 -20.27 8.04
CA VAL A 206 -1.27 -19.50 9.18
C VAL A 206 -2.24 -18.41 9.60
N VAL A 207 -2.80 -17.68 8.64
CA VAL A 207 -3.74 -16.57 8.90
C VAL A 207 -5.04 -17.09 9.52
N ASP A 208 -5.64 -18.12 8.93
CA ASP A 208 -6.92 -18.71 9.35
C ASP A 208 -6.82 -19.42 10.70
N GLY A 209 -5.69 -20.09 10.99
CA GLY A 209 -5.51 -20.86 12.23
C GLY A 209 -5.22 -20.02 13.48
N ARG A 210 -4.93 -18.72 13.33
CA ARG A 210 -4.38 -17.89 14.41
C ARG A 210 -5.19 -16.63 14.72
N ALA A 211 -6.10 -16.20 13.85
CA ALA A 211 -6.70 -14.89 14.02
C ALA A 211 -8.11 -14.74 13.42
N GLU A 212 -9.09 -14.76 14.32
CA GLU A 212 -10.45 -14.33 14.01
C GLU A 212 -10.44 -12.88 13.46
N GLY A 213 -11.03 -12.67 12.28
CA GLY A 213 -11.12 -11.34 11.63
C GLY A 213 -9.87 -10.85 10.90
N LYS A 214 -8.85 -11.69 10.66
CA LYS A 214 -7.69 -11.32 9.79
C LYS A 214 -7.88 -11.80 8.36
N VAL A 215 -7.33 -11.04 7.41
CA VAL A 215 -7.55 -11.25 5.97
C VAL A 215 -6.23 -11.56 5.25
N CYS A 216 -6.26 -12.57 4.36
CA CYS A 216 -5.18 -12.83 3.41
C CYS A 216 -5.61 -12.41 1.99
N LEU A 217 -4.83 -11.53 1.38
CA LEU A 217 -5.04 -10.99 0.04
C LEU A 217 -3.88 -11.41 -0.87
N MET A 218 -4.11 -11.37 -2.18
CA MET A 218 -3.07 -11.56 -3.19
C MET A 218 -3.14 -10.40 -4.19
N THR A 219 -1.99 -9.87 -4.63
CA THR A 219 -1.98 -8.80 -5.64
C THR A 219 -2.39 -9.32 -7.01
N ILE A 220 -3.10 -8.46 -7.77
CA ILE A 220 -3.86 -8.71 -9.01
C ILE A 220 -3.06 -9.35 -10.16
N SER A 221 -1.73 -9.43 -10.12
CA SER A 221 -0.98 -10.15 -11.16
C SER A 221 -1.49 -11.60 -11.34
N ASN A 222 -2.10 -12.22 -10.32
CA ASN A 222 -2.67 -13.58 -10.35
C ASN A 222 -3.99 -13.68 -9.51
N MET A 223 -5.09 -13.11 -9.99
CA MET A 223 -6.39 -12.90 -9.31
C MET A 223 -7.04 -14.06 -8.47
N PHE A 224 -7.85 -13.60 -7.49
CA PHE A 224 -8.99 -14.22 -6.72
C PHE A 224 -8.79 -14.93 -5.35
N LEU A 225 -9.55 -14.41 -4.34
CA LEU A 225 -9.90 -14.92 -2.97
C LEU A 225 -8.74 -14.99 -1.94
N ALA A 226 -8.86 -14.54 -0.69
CA ALA A 226 -9.95 -14.74 0.26
C ALA A 226 -10.30 -13.48 1.10
N LEU A 227 -11.52 -12.96 0.94
CA LEU A 227 -12.13 -12.10 1.94
C LEU A 227 -12.98 -12.98 2.85
N LYS A 228 -12.50 -13.27 4.06
CA LYS A 228 -13.34 -13.81 5.13
C LYS A 228 -13.50 -12.73 6.20
N ASP A 229 -14.76 -12.31 6.37
CA ASP A 229 -15.28 -11.45 7.43
C ASP A 229 -14.43 -10.22 7.82
N LEU A 230 -14.50 -9.17 7.00
CA LEU A 230 -14.49 -7.80 7.53
C LEU A 230 -15.92 -7.49 8.02
N ARG A 231 -16.25 -7.91 9.24
CA ARG A 231 -17.47 -7.46 9.95
C ARG A 231 -17.13 -6.30 10.87
#